data_AF-A0A2A4STH5-F1
#
_entry.id   AF-A0A2A4STH5-F1
#
_cell.length_a   1.000
_cell.length_b   1.000
_cell.length_c   1.000
_cell.angle_alpha   90.00
_cell.angle_beta   90.00
_cell.angle_gamma   90.00
#
_symmetry.space_group_name_H-M   'P 1'
#
loop_
_entity.id
_entity.type
_entity.pdbx_description
1 polymer ?
#
loop_
_entity_poly.entity_id
_entity_poly.type
_entity_poly.pdbx_seq_one_letter_code
_entity_poly.pdbx_strand_id
1 'polypeptide(L)'
;MICCYLTSSFQKSLKKINSITESDLISLFKKYPNSRQIIELDRLNDSKILKCYLLSKKVRCLVLFQYVKNIFIPVSIVKKESKFGKNISKKNYENLFSHDIEKAINDVQSHNYKTININEI
;
A
#
# COMPACT_ATOMS: atom_id res chain seq x y z
N MET A 1 -4.58 18.05 1.46
CA MET A 1 -5.54 16.96 1.28
C MET A 1 -4.75 15.66 1.19
N ILE A 2 -5.13 14.62 1.95
CA ILE A 2 -4.49 13.30 1.87
C ILE A 2 -5.40 12.37 1.07
N CYS A 3 -4.86 11.72 0.06
CA CYS A 3 -5.62 10.85 -0.83
C CYS A 3 -5.03 9.44 -0.88
N CYS A 4 -5.87 8.48 -1.25
CA CYS A 4 -5.46 7.13 -1.64
C CYS A 4 -5.86 6.89 -3.09
N TYR A 5 -4.91 6.47 -3.92
CA TYR A 5 -5.18 6.01 -5.28
C TYR A 5 -5.24 4.50 -5.29
N LEU A 6 -6.46 3.98 -5.33
CA LEU A 6 -6.72 2.56 -5.36
C LEU A 6 -6.69 2.09 -6.82
N THR A 7 -5.54 1.56 -7.24
CA THR A 7 -5.35 1.13 -8.63
C THR A 7 -6.20 -0.10 -8.97
N SER A 8 -6.58 -0.22 -10.23
CA SER A 8 -7.36 -1.36 -10.72
C SER A 8 -6.65 -2.69 -10.48
N SER A 9 -5.31 -2.71 -10.64
CA SER A 9 -4.49 -3.88 -10.30
C SER A 9 -4.53 -4.23 -8.82
N PHE A 10 -4.42 -3.24 -7.92
CA PHE A 10 -4.48 -3.48 -6.49
C PHE A 10 -5.87 -3.96 -6.06
N GLN A 11 -6.96 -3.41 -6.61
CA GLN A 11 -8.32 -3.86 -6.30
C GLN A 11 -8.52 -5.36 -6.62
N LYS A 12 -7.93 -5.86 -7.71
CA LYS A 12 -7.95 -7.30 -8.04
C LYS A 12 -7.21 -8.13 -6.98
N SER A 13 -6.08 -7.63 -6.46
CA SER A 13 -5.33 -8.29 -5.38
C SER A 13 -6.07 -8.23 -4.05
N LEU A 14 -6.72 -7.10 -3.74
CA LEU A 14 -7.53 -6.91 -2.54
C LEU A 14 -8.68 -7.92 -2.48
N LYS A 15 -9.39 -8.12 -3.60
CA LYS A 15 -10.47 -9.11 -3.73
C LYS A 15 -10.04 -10.56 -3.46
N LYS A 16 -8.75 -10.89 -3.56
CA LYS A 16 -8.22 -12.23 -3.21
C LYS A 16 -8.05 -12.41 -1.70
N ILE A 17 -8.05 -11.32 -0.94
CA ILE A 17 -7.96 -11.32 0.52
C ILE A 17 -9.30 -10.85 1.07
N ASN A 18 -10.30 -11.73 1.00
CA ASN A 18 -11.70 -11.48 1.40
C ASN A 18 -11.88 -10.91 2.82
N SER A 19 -10.85 -10.97 3.65
CA SER A 19 -10.85 -10.46 5.02
C SER A 19 -10.47 -8.98 5.15
N ILE A 20 -10.08 -8.29 4.07
CA ILE A 20 -9.68 -6.88 4.08
C ILE A 20 -10.57 -6.07 3.14
N THR A 21 -11.04 -4.93 3.63
CA THR A 21 -11.85 -3.96 2.90
C THR A 21 -11.06 -2.69 2.56
N GLU A 22 -11.62 -1.86 1.67
CA GLU A 22 -11.09 -0.51 1.41
C GLU A 22 -11.06 0.34 2.70
N SER A 23 -12.08 0.19 3.56
CA SER A 23 -12.19 0.90 4.84
C SER A 23 -11.04 0.60 5.79
N ASP A 24 -10.58 -0.66 5.83
CA ASP A 24 -9.44 -1.06 6.66
C ASP A 24 -8.15 -0.34 6.27
N LEU A 25 -7.92 -0.16 4.95
CA LEU A 25 -6.78 0.57 4.43
C LEU A 25 -6.86 2.06 4.77
N ILE A 26 -8.05 2.67 4.60
CA ILE A 26 -8.27 4.08 4.91
C ILE A 26 -8.06 4.34 6.41
N SER A 27 -8.63 3.50 7.27
CA SER A 27 -8.44 3.57 8.73
C SER A 27 -6.97 3.47 9.13
N LEU A 28 -6.19 2.66 8.42
CA LEU A 28 -4.75 2.59 8.62
C LEU A 28 -4.05 3.88 8.19
N PHE A 29 -4.32 4.39 6.99
CA PHE A 29 -3.66 5.58 6.45
C PHE A 29 -3.98 6.86 7.23
N LYS A 30 -5.18 6.99 7.80
CA LYS A 30 -5.53 8.07 8.73
C LYS A 30 -4.59 8.17 9.94
N LYS A 31 -3.98 7.05 10.35
CA LYS A 31 -3.10 7.00 11.52
C LYS A 31 -1.64 7.31 11.16
N TYR A 32 -1.31 7.51 9.88
CA TYR A 32 0.02 7.94 9.47
C TYR A 32 0.26 9.41 9.84
N PRO A 33 1.47 9.82 10.28
CA PRO A 33 2.69 9.01 10.46
C PRO A 33 2.81 8.31 11.82
N ASN A 34 1.85 8.52 12.73
CA ASN A 34 1.98 8.16 14.15
C ASN A 34 1.68 6.67 14.47
N SER A 35 1.48 5.83 13.46
CA SER A 35 1.10 4.43 13.65
C SER A 35 2.29 3.47 13.60
N ARG A 36 2.44 2.66 14.65
CA ARG A 36 3.38 1.51 14.67
C ARG A 36 3.02 0.41 13.67
N GLN A 37 1.84 0.50 13.03
CA GLN A 37 1.41 -0.43 11.98
C GLN A 37 1.94 -0.02 10.60
N ILE A 38 2.58 1.15 10.47
CA ILE A 38 3.16 1.63 9.22
C ILE A 38 4.66 1.81 9.44
N ILE A 39 5.46 1.10 8.65
CA ILE A 39 6.92 1.13 8.72
C ILE A 39 7.46 1.61 7.39
N GLU A 40 8.28 2.67 7.40
CA GLU A 40 9.06 3.08 6.24
C GLU A 40 10.16 2.03 5.99
N LEU A 41 10.12 1.37 4.83
CA LEU A 41 11.15 0.44 4.38
C LEU A 41 12.25 1.18 3.63
N ASP A 42 11.85 2.11 2.77
CA ASP A 42 12.78 2.84 1.92
C ASP A 42 12.26 4.21 1.52
N ARG A 43 13.15 5.06 1.02
CA ARG A 43 12.85 6.39 0.50
C ARG A 43 13.53 6.60 -0.84
N LEU A 44 12.74 7.00 -1.84
CA LEU A 44 13.16 7.19 -3.22
C LEU A 44 12.69 8.57 -3.70
N ASN A 45 13.60 9.55 -3.73
CA ASN A 45 13.30 10.94 -4.10
C ASN A 45 12.01 11.41 -3.41
N ASP A 46 10.99 11.75 -4.21
CA ASP A 46 9.68 12.26 -3.80
C ASP A 46 8.73 11.23 -3.15
N SER A 47 9.21 10.01 -2.91
CA SER A 47 8.39 8.87 -2.50
C SER A 47 8.99 8.06 -1.36
N LYS A 48 8.12 7.36 -0.63
CA LYS A 48 8.47 6.38 0.41
C LYS A 48 7.84 5.04 0.08
N ILE A 49 8.58 3.98 0.37
CA ILE A 49 8.05 2.62 0.38
C ILE A 49 7.67 2.28 1.81
N LEU A 50 6.39 2.03 2.03
CA LEU A 50 5.82 1.73 3.33
C LEU A 50 5.37 0.28 3.38
N LYS A 51 5.64 -0.35 4.51
CA LYS A 51 5.07 -1.64 4.92
C LYS A 51 4.01 -1.41 5.97
N CYS A 52 2.81 -1.83 5.64
CA CYS A 52 1.61 -1.66 6.43
C CYS A 52 1.15 -2.99 7.02
N TYR A 53 0.66 -2.99 8.26
CA TYR A 53 0.10 -4.17 8.94
C TYR A 53 -1.40 -4.01 9.16
N LEU A 54 -2.17 -5.01 8.73
CA LEU A 54 -3.63 -5.12 8.90
C LEU A 54 -3.97 -6.41 9.66
N LEU A 55 -5.19 -6.50 10.19
CA LEU A 55 -5.72 -7.67 10.95
C LEU A 55 -4.71 -8.23 11.97
N SER A 56 -4.35 -7.44 12.96
CA SER A 56 -3.40 -7.86 14.01
C SER A 56 -2.07 -8.39 13.46
N LYS A 57 -1.53 -7.73 12.41
CA LYS A 57 -0.26 -8.06 11.74
C LYS A 57 -0.29 -9.37 10.94
N LYS A 58 -1.46 -9.96 10.69
CA LYS A 58 -1.63 -11.13 9.82
C LYS A 58 -1.63 -10.78 8.34
N VAL A 59 -2.06 -9.58 7.97
CA VAL A 59 -2.00 -9.13 6.57
C VAL A 59 -1.01 -7.97 6.46
N ARG A 60 -0.22 -7.98 5.41
CA ARG A 60 0.77 -6.96 5.10
C ARG A 60 0.41 -6.30 3.78
N CYS A 61 0.53 -4.98 3.72
CA CYS A 61 0.33 -4.22 2.50
C CYS A 61 1.61 -3.44 2.19
N LEU A 62 2.08 -3.51 0.96
CA LEU A 62 3.13 -2.64 0.44
C LEU A 62 2.45 -1.41 -0.15
N VAL A 63 2.93 -0.23 0.22
CA VAL A 63 2.33 1.04 -0.17
C VAL A 63 3.43 1.99 -0.62
N LEU A 64 3.24 2.58 -1.79
CA LEU A 64 4.04 3.71 -2.25
C LEU A 64 3.38 4.99 -1.76
N PHE A 65 4.09 5.82 -1.01
CA PHE A 65 3.60 7.10 -0.53
C PHE A 65 4.36 8.23 -1.21
N GLN A 66 3.65 9.08 -1.96
CA GLN A 66 4.22 10.26 -2.62
C GLN A 66 4.04 11.48 -1.72
N TYR A 67 5.12 12.03 -1.17
CA TYR A 67 5.01 13.08 -0.14
C TYR A 67 4.56 14.42 -0.71
N VAL A 68 5.03 14.81 -1.91
CA VAL A 68 4.68 16.12 -2.50
C VAL A 68 3.18 16.24 -2.70
N LYS A 69 2.55 15.11 -3.03
CA LYS A 69 1.12 15.03 -3.34
C LYS A 69 0.27 14.55 -2.16
N ASN A 70 0.89 14.09 -1.07
CA ASN A 70 0.22 13.41 0.05
C ASN A 70 -0.69 12.26 -0.42
N ILE A 71 -0.18 11.42 -1.34
CA ILE A 71 -0.93 10.31 -1.94
C ILE A 71 -0.38 8.98 -1.45
N PHE A 72 -1.25 8.12 -0.94
CA PHE A 72 -0.99 6.70 -0.75
C PHE A 72 -1.40 5.92 -1.99
N ILE A 73 -0.53 5.03 -2.47
CA ILE A 73 -0.77 4.13 -3.58
C ILE A 73 -0.52 2.72 -3.06
N PRO A 74 -1.55 1.98 -2.63
CA PRO A 74 -1.41 0.59 -2.26
C PRO A 74 -0.94 -0.21 -3.49
N VAL A 75 0.17 -0.93 -3.33
CA VAL A 75 0.84 -1.65 -4.42
C VAL A 75 0.50 -3.12 -4.39
N SER A 76 0.67 -3.74 -3.23
CA SER A 76 0.47 -5.18 -3.07
C SER A 76 -0.07 -5.50 -1.68
N ILE A 77 -0.79 -6.61 -1.56
CA ILE A 77 -1.35 -7.08 -0.29
C ILE A 77 -1.17 -8.59 -0.17
N VAL A 78 -0.61 -9.04 0.95
CA VAL A 78 -0.23 -10.43 1.18
C VAL A 78 -0.48 -10.85 2.62
N LYS A 79 -0.88 -12.11 2.82
CA LYS A 79 -0.99 -12.68 4.17
C LYS A 79 0.39 -13.06 4.73
N LYS A 80 0.58 -12.96 6.04
CA LYS A 80 1.86 -13.17 6.74
C LYS A 80 2.41 -14.56 6.54
N GLU A 81 1.55 -15.55 6.44
CA GLU A 81 1.86 -16.96 6.23
C GLU A 81 2.35 -17.26 4.81
N SER A 82 2.10 -16.38 3.84
CA SER A 82 2.60 -16.56 2.47
C SER A 82 4.12 -16.40 2.41
N LYS A 83 4.76 -17.03 1.41
CA LYS A 83 6.21 -16.93 1.17
C LYS A 83 6.67 -15.46 1.11
N PHE A 84 5.91 -14.63 0.41
CA PHE A 84 6.16 -13.19 0.24
C PHE A 84 5.85 -12.38 1.50
N GLY A 85 4.81 -12.79 2.24
CA GLY A 85 4.39 -12.13 3.45
C GLY A 85 5.46 -12.18 4.53
N LYS A 86 6.01 -13.37 4.84
CA LYS A 86 6.76 -13.66 6.08
C LYS A 86 7.76 -12.57 6.48
N ASN A 87 8.58 -12.05 5.55
CA ASN A 87 9.70 -11.15 5.82
C ASN A 87 9.89 -9.99 4.81
N ILE A 88 8.84 -9.24 4.46
CA ILE A 88 9.02 -8.01 3.66
C ILE A 88 9.93 -7.02 4.42
N SER A 89 11.01 -6.56 3.79
CA SER A 89 12.04 -5.69 4.36
C SER A 89 12.66 -4.80 3.27
N LYS A 90 13.47 -3.81 3.67
CA LYS A 90 14.24 -2.98 2.73
C LYS A 90 15.08 -3.82 1.75
N LYS A 91 15.65 -4.94 2.20
CA LYS A 91 16.59 -5.75 1.40
C LYS A 91 15.93 -6.59 0.31
N ASN A 92 14.62 -6.81 0.37
CA ASN A 92 13.94 -7.76 -0.53
C ASN A 92 12.65 -7.26 -1.15
N TYR A 93 12.09 -6.12 -0.72
CA TYR A 93 10.78 -5.69 -1.23
C TYR A 93 10.80 -5.48 -2.75
N GLU A 94 11.89 -4.94 -3.31
CA GLU A 94 12.01 -4.74 -4.76
C GLU A 94 11.95 -6.07 -5.50
N ASN A 95 12.77 -7.06 -5.10
CA ASN A 95 12.75 -8.38 -5.74
C ASN A 95 11.40 -9.10 -5.60
N LEU A 96 10.67 -8.85 -4.52
CA LEU A 96 9.38 -9.50 -4.27
C LEU A 96 8.20 -8.82 -4.97
N PHE A 97 8.29 -7.52 -5.20
CA PHE A 97 7.15 -6.69 -5.60
C PHE A 97 7.46 -5.73 -6.75
N SER A 98 8.60 -5.85 -7.44
CA SER A 98 9.00 -4.97 -8.56
C SER A 98 7.90 -4.88 -9.62
N HIS A 99 7.36 -6.03 -10.03
CA HIS A 99 6.26 -6.09 -10.98
C HIS A 99 4.99 -5.40 -10.48
N ASP A 100 4.64 -5.57 -9.20
CA ASP A 100 3.46 -4.91 -8.62
C ASP A 100 3.66 -3.39 -8.55
N ILE A 101 4.87 -2.94 -8.21
CA ILE A 101 5.24 -1.51 -8.16
C ILE A 101 5.13 -0.89 -9.55
N GLU A 102 5.75 -1.49 -10.55
CA GLU A 102 5.71 -1.02 -11.94
C GLU A 102 4.26 -0.94 -12.43
N LYS A 103 3.46 -1.98 -12.15
CA LYS A 103 2.05 -2.00 -12.53
C LYS A 103 1.23 -0.92 -11.85
N ALA A 104 1.45 -0.66 -10.56
CA ALA A 104 0.77 0.41 -9.84
C ALA A 104 1.14 1.80 -10.41
N ILE A 105 2.41 2.01 -10.77
CA ILE A 105 2.86 3.25 -11.41
C ILE A 105 2.18 3.43 -12.78
N ASN A 106 2.17 2.38 -13.61
CA ASN A 106 1.53 2.40 -14.92
C ASN A 106 0.02 2.67 -14.82
N ASP A 107 -0.67 2.06 -13.85
CA ASP A 107 -2.08 2.32 -13.57
C ASP A 107 -2.30 3.79 -13.20
N VAL A 108 -1.44 4.39 -12.38
CA VAL A 108 -1.54 5.81 -11.99
C VAL A 108 -1.28 6.74 -13.18
N GLN A 109 -0.26 6.46 -14.00
CA GLN A 109 0.04 7.26 -15.21
C GLN A 109 -1.09 7.17 -16.24
N SER A 110 -1.72 6.00 -16.35
CA SER A 110 -2.84 5.74 -17.26
C SER A 110 -4.21 6.16 -16.70
N HIS A 111 -4.26 6.77 -15.50
CA HIS A 111 -5.50 7.17 -14.83
C HIS A 111 -6.46 6.00 -14.50
N ASN A 112 -5.93 4.78 -14.35
CA ASN A 112 -6.67 3.55 -14.07
C ASN A 112 -6.82 3.29 -12.55
N TYR A 113 -7.32 4.27 -11.81
CA TYR A 113 -7.49 4.20 -10.36
C TYR A 113 -8.74 4.92 -9.87
N LYS A 114 -9.22 4.51 -8.70
CA LYS A 114 -10.23 5.25 -7.92
C LYS A 114 -9.51 6.15 -6.91
N THR A 115 -9.91 7.43 -6.83
CA THR A 115 -9.45 8.33 -5.77
C THR A 115 -10.34 8.18 -4.54
N ILE A 116 -9.71 8.09 -3.37
CA ILE A 116 -10.38 8.07 -2.08
C ILE A 116 -9.79 9.19 -1.21
N ASN A 117 -10.64 10.12 -0.78
CA ASN A 117 -10.23 11.17 0.15
C ASN A 117 -10.17 10.61 1.56
N ILE A 118 -9.00 10.68 2.19
CA ILE A 118 -8.79 10.08 3.52
C ILE A 118 -9.39 10.95 4.63
N ASN A 119 -9.62 12.25 4.38
CA ASN A 119 -10.13 13.19 5.38
C ASN A 119 -11.66 13.34 5.42
N GLU A 120 -12.40 12.74 4.49
CA GLU A 120 -13.85 13.00 4.28
C GLU A 120 -14.76 11.81 4.66
N ILE A 121 -14.26 10.85 5.42
CA ILE A 121 -15.00 9.65 5.87
C ILE A 121 -14.92 9.54 7.38
#